data_AF-A0A6G0IM31-F1
#
_entry.id   AF-A0A6G0IM31-F1
#
_cell.length_a   1.000
_cell.length_b   1.000
_cell.length_c   1.000
_cell.angle_alpha   90.00
_cell.angle_beta   90.00
_cell.angle_gamma   90.00
#
_symmetry.space_group_name_H-M   'P 1'
#
loop_
_entity.id
_entity.type
_entity.pdbx_description
1 polymer ?
#
loop_
_entity_poly.entity_id
_entity_poly.type
_entity_poly.pdbx_seq_one_letter_code
_entity_poly.pdbx_strand_id
1 'polypeptide(L)'
;MCCGGNVRSDSPRHKQHGTSSLLDSLEKLARQKGNPLLRYWQESSVTADWLKPDQSSGPTVETTAYVLLTVLLKGRISYANPILTWLTQDQHYGEGFYSIHDTVLTLEAVTEYSKIIPRVALSQDLIVRLSRKLDPVRVQLTQSRPVATPLQVTTNDDITVATGYGSGVSSVKMKTVYYETTASSQTCHFDLTIEVKSASSSNPSRGSPHVVACAKYKPPPNEVMTESSLTVMEIHALRCGAGDGGPETELQGNTVVIQMETVPSEVFLCIGFRITTAFTVTGRSDSLLSVYEPQDKGSLCTKQFSHKEEKLQQLCVGQQCQCMTAACATYRGNIDGSLTAAKRTDETCQSHIKYAYKVTVKSSAAEGNFMTYTATIAEVLKNRYSV
;
A
#
# COMPACT_ATOMS: atom_id res chain seq x y z
N MET A 1 -47.97 -49.88 24.43
CA MET A 1 -47.25 -48.71 23.89
C MET A 1 -46.08 -48.40 24.79
N CYS A 2 -44.86 -48.75 24.37
CA CYS A 2 -43.58 -48.14 24.78
C CYS A 2 -42.61 -48.50 23.66
N CYS A 3 -42.31 -47.54 22.78
CA CYS A 3 -41.34 -47.73 21.70
C CYS A 3 -39.93 -47.61 22.29
N GLY A 4 -39.14 -48.67 22.17
CA GLY A 4 -37.69 -48.65 22.41
C GLY A 4 -36.99 -48.04 21.20
N GLY A 5 -36.34 -46.89 21.41
CA GLY A 5 -35.43 -46.28 20.43
C GLY A 5 -33.99 -46.65 20.74
N ASN A 6 -33.39 -47.46 19.86
CA ASN A 6 -31.98 -47.82 19.87
C ASN A 6 -31.14 -46.57 19.52
N VAL A 7 -30.35 -46.05 20.46
CA VAL A 7 -29.31 -45.06 20.16
C VAL A 7 -28.12 -45.80 19.56
N ARG A 8 -27.94 -45.70 18.24
CA ARG A 8 -26.70 -46.14 17.57
C ARG A 8 -25.54 -45.30 18.09
N SER A 9 -24.65 -45.92 18.84
CA SER A 9 -23.31 -45.42 19.13
C SER A 9 -22.49 -45.44 17.85
N ASP A 10 -22.33 -44.27 17.24
CA ASP A 10 -21.51 -44.09 16.05
C ASP A 10 -20.02 -44.26 16.42
N SER A 11 -19.34 -45.21 15.77
CA SER A 11 -18.02 -45.71 16.17
C SER A 11 -16.89 -44.73 15.78
N PRO A 12 -15.95 -44.38 16.68
CA PRO A 12 -14.87 -43.42 16.40
C PRO A 12 -13.89 -43.82 15.28
N ARG A 13 -13.89 -45.10 14.85
CA ARG A 13 -12.99 -45.58 13.78
C ARG A 13 -13.40 -45.15 12.37
N HIS A 14 -14.69 -44.96 12.11
CA HIS A 14 -15.15 -44.53 10.78
C HIS A 14 -14.82 -43.06 10.48
N LYS A 15 -14.83 -42.19 11.52
CA LYS A 15 -14.40 -40.79 11.37
C LYS A 15 -12.92 -40.67 11.04
N GLN A 16 -12.05 -41.47 11.67
CA GLN A 16 -10.60 -41.42 11.44
C GLN A 16 -10.17 -41.75 10.01
N HIS A 17 -10.86 -42.70 9.35
CA HIS A 17 -10.53 -43.14 7.99
C HIS A 17 -10.86 -42.10 6.90
N GLY A 18 -11.96 -41.35 7.09
CA GLY A 18 -12.31 -40.22 6.22
C GLY A 18 -11.40 -38.99 6.44
N THR A 19 -10.93 -38.77 7.66
CA THR A 19 -9.99 -37.66 7.95
C THR A 19 -8.60 -37.90 7.36
N SER A 20 -8.13 -39.16 7.31
CA SER A 20 -6.83 -39.46 6.69
C SER A 20 -6.85 -39.26 5.17
N SER A 21 -7.93 -39.64 4.47
CA SER A 21 -8.00 -39.49 3.01
C SER A 21 -8.08 -38.02 2.56
N LEU A 22 -8.71 -37.16 3.36
CA LEU A 22 -8.76 -35.72 3.12
C LEU A 22 -7.39 -35.08 3.28
N LEU A 23 -6.65 -35.44 4.34
CA LEU A 23 -5.28 -34.93 4.54
C LEU A 23 -4.36 -35.37 3.40
N ASP A 24 -4.43 -36.62 2.96
CA ASP A 24 -3.62 -37.12 1.85
C ASP A 24 -3.96 -36.40 0.52
N SER A 25 -5.23 -36.00 0.34
CA SER A 25 -5.66 -35.20 -0.81
C SER A 25 -5.12 -33.76 -0.72
N LEU A 26 -5.14 -33.17 0.48
CA LEU A 26 -4.59 -31.85 0.74
C LEU A 26 -3.07 -31.83 0.54
N GLU A 27 -2.35 -32.86 0.95
CA GLU A 27 -0.91 -32.99 0.74
C GLU A 27 -0.52 -33.01 -0.75
N LYS A 28 -1.37 -33.57 -1.62
CA LYS A 28 -1.15 -33.55 -3.08
C LYS A 28 -1.27 -32.16 -3.70
N LEU A 29 -1.99 -31.25 -3.04
CA LEU A 29 -2.14 -29.85 -3.47
C LEU A 29 -1.00 -28.94 -2.96
N ALA A 30 -0.06 -29.49 -2.18
CA ALA A 30 1.02 -28.71 -1.60
C ALA A 30 1.97 -28.17 -2.69
N ARG A 31 2.22 -26.85 -2.66
CA ARG A 31 3.29 -26.23 -3.45
C ARG A 31 4.60 -26.31 -2.66
N GLN A 32 5.68 -26.68 -3.34
CA GLN A 32 7.00 -26.87 -2.73
C GLN A 32 8.07 -26.18 -3.57
N LYS A 33 8.94 -25.38 -2.95
CA LYS A 33 9.99 -24.65 -3.67
C LYS A 33 11.21 -24.35 -2.79
N GLY A 34 12.39 -24.33 -3.41
CA GLY A 34 13.62 -23.80 -2.82
C GLY A 34 14.48 -24.80 -2.05
N ASN A 35 15.63 -24.28 -1.59
CA ASN A 35 16.53 -24.92 -0.64
C ASN A 35 16.96 -23.85 0.40
N PRO A 36 16.49 -23.89 1.66
CA PRO A 36 15.68 -24.95 2.28
C PRO A 36 14.28 -25.07 1.67
N LEU A 37 13.69 -26.26 1.78
CA LEU A 37 12.37 -26.56 1.25
C LEU A 37 11.31 -25.72 1.96
N LEU A 38 10.58 -24.91 1.20
CA LEU A 38 9.38 -24.20 1.66
C LEU A 38 8.14 -24.92 1.17
N ARG A 39 7.08 -24.93 1.99
CA ARG A 39 5.81 -25.59 1.65
C ARG A 39 4.61 -24.72 2.03
N TYR A 40 3.68 -24.56 1.10
CA TYR A 40 2.48 -23.72 1.28
C TYR A 40 1.32 -24.18 0.39
N TRP A 41 0.12 -23.66 0.66
CA TRP A 41 -1.10 -23.94 -0.10
C TRP A 41 -1.68 -22.65 -0.65
N GLN A 42 -2.02 -22.68 -1.93
CA GLN A 42 -2.56 -21.55 -2.67
C GLN A 42 -3.64 -22.04 -3.61
N GLU A 43 -4.67 -21.23 -3.81
CA GLU A 43 -5.74 -21.55 -4.75
C GLU A 43 -5.21 -21.68 -6.19
N SER A 44 -5.83 -22.57 -6.97
CA SER A 44 -5.38 -22.91 -8.32
C SER A 44 -5.50 -21.76 -9.33
N SER A 45 -6.39 -20.80 -9.07
CA SER A 45 -6.64 -19.59 -9.87
C SER A 45 -5.57 -18.52 -9.72
N VAL A 46 -4.79 -18.55 -8.64
CA VAL A 46 -3.82 -17.49 -8.30
C VAL A 46 -2.47 -17.78 -8.95
N THR A 47 -2.06 -16.88 -9.84
CA THR A 47 -0.78 -16.91 -10.58
C THR A 47 0.30 -16.04 -9.93
N ALA A 48 0.17 -15.74 -8.63
CA ALA A 48 1.10 -14.85 -7.93
C ALA A 48 2.54 -15.37 -8.01
N ASP A 49 3.43 -14.53 -8.50
CA ASP A 49 4.86 -14.79 -8.61
C ASP A 49 5.52 -14.48 -7.25
N TRP A 50 6.13 -15.48 -6.62
CA TRP A 50 6.75 -15.39 -5.29
C TRP A 50 7.80 -14.26 -5.13
N LEU A 51 8.38 -13.75 -6.23
CA LEU A 51 9.31 -12.62 -6.22
C LEU A 51 8.62 -11.28 -5.96
N LYS A 52 7.30 -11.25 -6.11
CA LYS A 52 6.41 -10.15 -5.74
C LYS A 52 5.26 -10.76 -4.94
N PRO A 53 5.47 -11.11 -3.65
CA PRO A 53 4.37 -11.50 -2.80
C PRO A 53 3.33 -10.37 -2.87
N ASP A 54 2.21 -10.66 -3.53
CA ASP A 54 1.10 -9.75 -3.64
C ASP A 54 0.15 -9.99 -2.47
N GLN A 55 -0.88 -9.17 -2.41
CA GLN A 55 -1.84 -9.14 -1.32
C GLN A 55 -2.88 -10.29 -1.40
N SER A 56 -2.86 -11.13 -2.45
CA SER A 56 -3.67 -12.36 -2.55
C SER A 56 -3.18 -13.49 -1.62
N SER A 57 -2.17 -13.19 -0.82
CA SER A 57 -1.52 -14.07 0.14
C SER A 57 -2.28 -14.26 1.44
N GLY A 58 -3.24 -13.39 1.82
CA GLY A 58 -4.02 -13.56 3.06
C GLY A 58 -4.72 -14.93 3.15
N PRO A 59 -5.57 -15.31 2.18
CA PRO A 59 -6.18 -16.63 2.11
C PRO A 59 -5.15 -17.78 2.00
N THR A 60 -4.02 -17.53 1.34
CA THR A 60 -2.90 -18.48 1.21
C THR A 60 -2.26 -18.77 2.57
N VAL A 61 -2.00 -17.72 3.36
CA VAL A 61 -1.45 -17.79 4.73
C VAL A 61 -2.45 -18.50 5.64
N GLU A 62 -3.72 -18.11 5.61
CA GLU A 62 -4.79 -18.73 6.40
C GLU A 62 -4.91 -20.23 6.11
N THR A 63 -5.02 -20.61 4.83
CA THR A 63 -5.09 -22.02 4.41
C THR A 63 -3.87 -22.79 4.90
N THR A 64 -2.68 -22.21 4.72
CA THR A 64 -1.41 -22.83 5.13
C THR A 64 -1.31 -22.98 6.65
N ALA A 65 -1.82 -22.02 7.44
CA ALA A 65 -1.89 -22.08 8.89
C ALA A 65 -2.82 -23.20 9.39
N TYR A 66 -4.00 -23.35 8.77
CA TYR A 66 -4.90 -24.48 9.06
C TYR A 66 -4.25 -25.83 8.77
N VAL A 67 -3.50 -25.94 7.65
CA VAL A 67 -2.77 -27.17 7.34
C VAL A 67 -1.70 -27.44 8.39
N LEU A 68 -0.95 -26.42 8.82
CA LEU A 68 0.07 -26.57 9.87
C LEU A 68 -0.55 -27.10 11.18
N LEU A 69 -1.63 -26.50 11.65
CA LEU A 69 -2.36 -26.96 12.84
C LEU A 69 -2.79 -28.43 12.70
N THR A 70 -3.34 -28.79 11.54
CA THR A 70 -3.79 -30.16 11.26
C THR A 70 -2.63 -31.17 11.28
N VAL A 71 -1.50 -30.83 10.65
CA VAL A 71 -0.28 -31.65 10.60
C VAL A 71 0.32 -31.84 12.00
N LEU A 72 0.30 -30.79 12.82
CA LEU A 72 0.74 -30.83 14.22
C LEU A 72 -0.13 -31.74 15.07
N LEU A 73 -1.46 -31.66 14.93
CA LEU A 73 -2.40 -32.56 15.60
C LEU A 73 -2.21 -34.04 15.21
N LYS A 74 -1.71 -34.31 14.01
CA LYS A 74 -1.34 -35.66 13.54
C LYS A 74 0.06 -36.11 13.95
N GLY A 75 0.83 -35.26 14.63
CA GLY A 75 2.19 -35.56 15.08
C GLY A 75 3.23 -35.66 13.95
N ARG A 76 2.93 -35.15 12.74
CA ARG A 76 3.82 -35.22 11.57
C ARG A 76 4.82 -34.06 11.55
N ILE A 77 5.69 -33.98 12.56
CA ILE A 77 6.58 -32.83 12.79
C ILE A 77 7.55 -32.58 11.62
N SER A 78 8.16 -33.61 11.06
CA SER A 78 9.07 -33.46 9.91
C SER A 78 8.38 -32.83 8.70
N TYR A 79 7.08 -33.07 8.53
CA TYR A 79 6.28 -32.48 7.46
C TYR A 79 5.88 -31.03 7.77
N ALA A 80 5.79 -30.65 9.05
CA ALA A 80 5.46 -29.31 9.50
C ALA A 80 6.61 -28.30 9.32
N ASN A 81 7.87 -28.72 9.42
CA ASN A 81 9.02 -27.79 9.40
C ASN A 81 9.08 -26.88 8.15
N PRO A 82 8.90 -27.39 6.91
CA PRO A 82 8.86 -26.55 5.71
C PRO A 82 7.69 -25.54 5.69
N ILE A 83 6.58 -25.90 6.34
CA ILE A 83 5.37 -25.07 6.40
C ILE A 83 5.60 -23.91 7.39
N LEU A 84 6.15 -24.23 8.56
CA LEU A 84 6.51 -23.22 9.57
C LEU A 84 7.56 -22.25 9.03
N THR A 85 8.57 -22.75 8.31
CA THR A 85 9.62 -21.92 7.72
C THR A 85 9.01 -20.91 6.73
N TRP A 86 8.03 -21.32 5.93
CA TRP A 86 7.34 -20.42 5.02
C TRP A 86 6.49 -19.38 5.77
N LEU A 87 5.66 -19.80 6.73
CA LEU A 87 4.80 -18.89 7.53
C LEU A 87 5.59 -17.87 8.36
N THR A 88 6.81 -18.21 8.79
CA THR A 88 7.65 -17.31 9.60
C THR A 88 8.51 -16.36 8.76
N GLN A 89 8.69 -16.65 7.47
CA GLN A 89 9.35 -15.77 6.51
C GLN A 89 8.44 -14.64 6.04
N ASP A 90 7.15 -14.90 5.83
CA ASP A 90 6.19 -13.96 5.24
C ASP A 90 5.56 -12.95 6.23
N GLN A 91 6.13 -12.84 7.42
CA GLN A 91 5.62 -11.92 8.43
C GLN A 91 6.15 -10.51 8.18
N HIS A 92 5.25 -9.55 7.92
CA HIS A 92 5.61 -8.14 7.80
C HIS A 92 6.20 -7.60 9.12
N TYR A 93 7.19 -6.73 9.02
CA TYR A 93 7.78 -6.07 10.20
C TYR A 93 6.77 -5.09 10.81
N GLY A 94 6.33 -5.37 12.04
CA GLY A 94 5.48 -4.48 12.85
C GLY A 94 3.98 -4.47 12.50
N GLU A 95 3.55 -5.09 11.41
CA GLU A 95 2.16 -5.05 10.92
C GLU A 95 1.41 -6.38 10.98
N GLY A 96 2.04 -7.45 11.49
CA GLY A 96 1.41 -8.78 11.55
C GLY A 96 1.34 -9.45 10.18
N PHE A 97 0.26 -10.20 9.93
CA PHE A 97 -0.06 -10.80 8.62
C PHE A 97 -1.06 -9.92 7.84
N TYR A 98 -1.64 -10.43 6.76
CA TYR A 98 -2.44 -9.64 5.83
C TYR A 98 -3.84 -9.34 6.39
N SER A 99 -4.36 -10.20 7.26
CA SER A 99 -5.69 -10.15 7.87
C SER A 99 -5.60 -10.30 9.41
N ILE A 100 -6.74 -10.26 10.09
CA ILE A 100 -6.85 -10.66 11.51
C ILE A 100 -6.88 -12.19 11.62
N HIS A 101 -7.60 -12.88 10.74
CA HIS A 101 -7.80 -14.34 10.81
C HIS A 101 -6.49 -15.09 10.58
N ASP A 102 -5.75 -14.74 9.52
CA ASP A 102 -4.44 -15.32 9.23
C ASP A 102 -3.43 -15.05 10.36
N THR A 103 -3.49 -13.88 10.99
CA THR A 103 -2.64 -13.50 12.13
C THR A 103 -2.93 -14.38 13.34
N VAL A 104 -4.20 -14.52 13.72
CA VAL A 104 -4.61 -15.34 14.88
C VAL A 104 -4.24 -16.80 14.65
N LEU A 105 -4.59 -17.36 13.50
CA LEU A 105 -4.32 -18.76 13.17
C LEU A 105 -2.82 -19.04 13.10
N THR A 106 -2.04 -18.13 12.52
CA THR A 106 -0.59 -18.35 12.43
C THR A 106 0.07 -18.22 13.80
N LEU A 107 -0.37 -17.29 14.66
CA LEU A 107 0.12 -17.19 16.03
C LEU A 107 -0.23 -18.45 16.84
N GLU A 108 -1.44 -18.99 16.68
CA GLU A 108 -1.84 -20.27 17.28
C GLU A 108 -0.94 -21.40 16.79
N ALA A 109 -0.77 -21.54 15.48
CA ALA A 109 0.03 -22.61 14.86
C ALA A 109 1.50 -22.58 15.30
N VAL A 110 2.12 -21.40 15.32
CA VAL A 110 3.51 -21.22 15.79
C VAL A 110 3.63 -21.51 17.28
N THR A 111 2.61 -21.14 18.07
CA THR A 111 2.58 -21.41 19.52
C THR A 111 2.46 -22.90 19.81
N GLU A 112 1.55 -23.62 19.13
CA GLU A 112 1.40 -25.07 19.25
C GLU A 112 2.66 -25.82 18.80
N TYR A 113 3.27 -25.41 17.68
CA TYR A 113 4.56 -25.95 17.25
C TYR A 113 5.64 -25.78 18.35
N SER A 114 5.70 -24.59 18.95
CA SER A 114 6.68 -24.24 19.99
C SER A 114 6.48 -24.97 21.32
N LYS A 115 5.29 -25.56 21.56
CA LYS A 115 5.03 -26.43 22.72
C LYS A 115 5.56 -27.85 22.50
N ILE A 116 5.53 -28.32 21.26
CA ILE A 116 5.92 -29.69 20.89
C ILE A 116 7.45 -29.81 20.76
N ILE A 117 8.11 -28.76 20.29
CA ILE A 117 9.56 -28.77 20.01
C ILE A 117 10.34 -28.16 21.18
N PRO A 118 11.44 -28.81 21.64
CA PRO A 118 12.27 -28.27 22.70
C PRO A 118 12.91 -26.94 22.30
N ARG A 119 12.88 -25.98 23.23
CA ARG A 119 13.49 -24.66 23.03
C ARG A 119 15.02 -24.79 23.12
N VAL A 120 15.70 -24.44 22.04
CA VAL A 120 17.17 -24.27 22.04
C VAL A 120 17.50 -22.94 22.72
N ALA A 121 18.54 -22.93 23.56
CA ALA A 121 19.03 -21.69 24.16
C ALA A 121 19.49 -20.72 23.06
N LEU A 122 18.87 -19.54 23.02
CA LEU A 122 19.21 -18.50 22.05
C LEU A 122 20.52 -17.82 22.44
N SER A 123 21.52 -17.93 21.57
CA SER A 123 22.80 -17.23 21.66
C SER A 123 23.36 -17.07 20.24
N GLN A 124 23.05 -15.95 19.59
CA GLN A 124 23.49 -15.67 18.23
C GLN A 124 24.08 -14.27 18.11
N ASP A 125 25.23 -14.19 17.43
CA ASP A 125 25.83 -12.92 17.03
C ASP A 125 25.52 -12.67 15.56
N LEU A 126 24.82 -11.58 15.27
CA LEU A 126 24.47 -11.13 13.93
C LEU A 126 25.35 -9.95 13.54
N ILE A 127 25.79 -9.93 12.28
CA ILE A 127 26.61 -8.87 11.69
C ILE A 127 25.84 -8.30 10.49
N VAL A 128 25.38 -7.07 10.63
CA VAL A 128 24.71 -6.32 9.56
C VAL A 128 25.74 -5.40 8.89
N ARG A 129 25.98 -5.62 7.61
CA ARG A 129 26.86 -4.81 6.76
C ARG A 129 26.03 -3.95 5.81
N LEU A 130 26.35 -2.66 5.78
CA LEU A 130 25.80 -1.67 4.85
C LEU A 130 26.91 -1.27 3.90
N SER A 131 26.74 -1.43 2.59
CA SER A 131 27.84 -1.26 1.61
C SER A 131 28.59 0.08 1.71
N ARG A 132 27.89 1.19 2.02
CA ARG A 132 28.52 2.52 2.18
C ARG A 132 29.06 2.82 3.58
N LYS A 133 28.83 1.96 4.57
CA LYS A 133 29.28 2.17 5.95
C LYS A 133 30.48 1.25 6.24
N LEU A 134 31.60 1.84 6.65
CA LEU A 134 32.81 1.08 6.97
C LEU A 134 32.60 0.14 8.17
N ASP A 135 31.90 0.61 9.21
CA ASP A 135 31.71 -0.18 10.43
C ASP A 135 30.42 -1.01 10.38
N PRO A 136 30.51 -2.34 10.54
CA PRO A 136 29.34 -3.20 10.59
C PRO A 136 28.60 -3.03 11.92
N VAL A 137 27.27 -3.13 11.86
CA VAL A 137 26.42 -3.14 13.05
C VAL A 137 26.39 -4.56 13.62
N ARG A 138 26.84 -4.73 14.86
CA ARG A 138 26.80 -6.02 15.57
C ARG A 138 25.55 -6.07 16.44
N VAL A 139 24.78 -7.14 16.29
CA VAL A 139 23.56 -7.38 17.05
C VAL A 139 23.70 -8.71 17.75
N GLN A 140 23.58 -8.72 19.07
CA GLN A 140 23.64 -9.94 19.87
C GLN A 140 22.26 -10.31 20.37
N LEU A 141 21.84 -11.54 20.07
CA LEU A 141 20.57 -12.12 20.51
C LEU A 141 20.85 -13.17 21.57
N THR A 142 20.25 -12.99 22.75
CA THR A 142 20.36 -13.92 23.87
C THR A 142 18.99 -14.26 24.43
N GLN A 143 18.89 -15.26 25.30
CA GLN A 143 17.63 -15.59 25.97
C GLN A 143 17.04 -14.40 26.77
N SER A 144 17.89 -13.53 27.34
CA SER A 144 17.46 -12.34 28.07
C SER A 144 17.20 -11.13 27.16
N ARG A 145 17.77 -11.14 25.94
CA ARG A 145 17.57 -10.10 24.91
C ARG A 145 17.27 -10.76 23.56
N PRO A 146 16.08 -11.35 23.38
CA PRO A 146 15.75 -12.10 22.18
C PRO A 146 15.34 -11.22 20.99
N VAL A 147 15.10 -9.92 21.23
CA VAL A 147 14.67 -8.95 20.23
C VAL A 147 15.67 -7.79 20.19
N ALA A 148 16.16 -7.47 18.99
CA ALA A 148 17.06 -6.36 18.75
C ALA A 148 16.30 -5.06 18.48
N THR A 149 16.94 -3.92 18.76
CA THR A 149 16.38 -2.62 18.38
C THR A 149 16.37 -2.47 16.85
N PRO A 150 15.29 -1.93 16.26
CA PRO A 150 15.18 -1.79 14.81
C PRO A 150 16.23 -0.84 14.26
N LEU A 151 16.90 -1.23 13.18
CA LEU A 151 17.88 -0.41 12.49
C LEU A 151 17.20 0.36 11.35
N GLN A 152 17.21 1.69 11.42
CA GLN A 152 16.74 2.53 10.31
C GLN A 152 17.86 2.74 9.31
N VAL A 153 17.58 2.42 8.04
CA VAL A 153 18.48 2.63 6.91
C VAL A 153 17.86 3.68 6.00
N THR A 154 18.50 4.86 5.92
CA THR A 154 17.99 6.01 5.15
C THR A 154 18.64 6.13 3.77
N THR A 155 19.67 5.34 3.51
CA THR A 155 20.46 5.32 2.29
C THR A 155 20.06 4.11 1.44
N ASN A 156 20.10 4.26 0.11
CA ASN A 156 19.89 3.15 -0.84
C ASN A 156 21.10 2.20 -0.90
N ASP A 157 21.37 1.50 0.20
CA ASP A 157 22.51 0.61 0.39
C ASP A 157 22.13 -0.86 0.24
N ASP A 158 23.05 -1.65 -0.29
CA ASP A 158 22.93 -3.10 -0.16
C ASP A 158 23.18 -3.50 1.30
N ILE A 159 22.24 -4.26 1.84
CA ILE A 159 22.25 -4.74 3.22
C ILE A 159 22.58 -6.23 3.20
N THR A 160 23.69 -6.60 3.81
CA THR A 160 24.08 -8.00 4.01
C THR A 160 24.01 -8.35 5.48
N VAL A 161 23.25 -9.39 5.82
CA VAL A 161 23.18 -9.91 7.19
C VAL A 161 23.85 -11.26 7.24
N ALA A 162 24.86 -11.39 8.10
CA ALA A 162 25.58 -12.62 8.32
C ALA A 162 25.40 -13.07 9.78
N THR A 163 25.16 -14.36 9.97
CA THR A 163 25.19 -15.00 11.28
C THR A 163 26.62 -15.43 11.59
N GLY A 164 27.10 -15.13 12.80
CA GLY A 164 28.32 -15.70 13.35
C GLY A 164 28.09 -17.11 13.91
N TYR A 165 29.01 -17.56 14.75
CA TYR A 165 28.80 -18.77 15.55
C TYR A 165 27.70 -18.53 16.59
N GLY A 166 26.75 -19.45 16.69
CA GLY A 166 25.66 -19.32 17.65
C GLY A 166 24.67 -20.48 17.59
N SER A 167 23.80 -20.55 18.60
CA SER A 167 22.72 -21.52 18.73
C SER A 167 21.36 -20.82 18.73
N GLY A 168 20.38 -21.44 18.09
CA GLY A 168 19.01 -20.92 17.98
C GLY A 168 18.64 -20.54 16.54
N VAL A 169 17.44 -19.99 16.39
CA VAL A 169 16.87 -19.54 15.12
C VAL A 169 16.51 -18.08 15.27
N SER A 170 16.98 -17.25 14.34
CA SER A 170 16.62 -15.84 14.24
C SER A 170 15.98 -15.54 12.88
N SER A 171 15.07 -14.58 12.87
CA SER A 171 14.41 -14.08 11.67
C SER A 171 14.73 -12.60 11.51
N VAL A 172 15.09 -12.19 10.30
CA VAL A 172 15.45 -10.82 9.95
C VAL A 172 14.44 -10.30 8.96
N LYS A 173 13.83 -9.16 9.26
CA LYS A 173 12.78 -8.54 8.44
C LYS A 173 13.17 -7.12 8.06
N MET A 174 12.86 -6.74 6.83
CA MET A 174 13.12 -5.42 6.29
C MET A 174 11.81 -4.83 5.78
N LYS A 175 11.52 -3.59 6.17
CA LYS A 175 10.38 -2.81 5.67
C LYS A 175 10.91 -1.57 4.96
N THR A 176 10.50 -1.40 3.72
CA THR A 176 10.82 -0.22 2.91
C THR A 176 9.58 0.66 2.84
N VAL A 177 9.74 1.94 3.15
CA VAL A 177 8.68 2.95 3.06
C VAL A 177 9.12 4.03 2.08
N TYR A 178 8.32 4.29 1.06
CA TYR A 178 8.57 5.31 0.05
C TYR A 178 7.27 5.99 -0.36
N TYR A 179 7.38 7.20 -0.92
CA TYR A 179 6.25 7.91 -1.50
C TYR A 179 6.20 7.64 -3.01
N GLU A 180 5.04 7.23 -3.51
CA GLU A 180 4.78 7.06 -4.93
C GLU A 180 3.92 8.22 -5.45
N THR A 181 4.27 8.77 -6.62
CA THR A 181 3.57 9.92 -7.22
C THR A 181 2.35 9.52 -8.06
N THR A 182 2.23 8.23 -8.37
CA THR A 182 1.13 7.65 -9.14
C THR A 182 0.45 6.59 -8.29
N ALA A 183 -0.88 6.46 -8.42
CA ALA A 183 -1.57 5.30 -7.86
C ALA A 183 -0.94 4.02 -8.45
N SER A 184 -0.57 3.08 -7.59
CA SER A 184 0.07 1.83 -7.98
C SER A 184 -0.78 1.10 -9.04
N SER A 185 -0.14 0.33 -9.92
CA SER A 185 -0.82 -0.53 -10.89
C SER A 185 -1.47 -1.76 -10.23
N GLN A 186 -1.99 -1.59 -9.02
CA GLN A 186 -2.59 -2.64 -8.20
C GLN A 186 -3.96 -2.98 -8.75
N THR A 187 -4.33 -4.26 -8.70
CA THR A 187 -5.63 -4.73 -9.15
C THR A 187 -6.71 -4.21 -8.21
N CYS A 188 -7.36 -3.13 -8.61
CA CYS A 188 -8.44 -2.55 -7.85
C CYS A 188 -9.76 -3.32 -8.06
N HIS A 189 -10.30 -3.88 -6.98
CA HIS A 189 -11.56 -4.66 -6.95
C HIS A 189 -12.79 -3.80 -6.63
N PHE A 190 -12.67 -2.47 -6.70
CA PHE A 190 -13.79 -1.55 -6.49
C PHE A 190 -13.81 -0.45 -7.55
N ASP A 191 -14.98 -0.18 -8.12
CA ASP A 191 -15.19 1.04 -8.88
C ASP A 191 -15.49 2.19 -7.91
N LEU A 192 -14.62 3.19 -7.90
CA LEU A 192 -14.70 4.32 -6.97
C LEU A 192 -15.12 5.62 -7.66
N THR A 193 -16.07 6.33 -7.07
CA THR A 193 -16.45 7.69 -7.49
C THR A 193 -16.54 8.59 -6.28
N ILE A 194 -15.97 9.80 -6.37
CA ILE A 194 -16.09 10.79 -5.30
C ILE A 194 -16.31 12.16 -5.91
N GLU A 195 -17.33 12.84 -5.40
CA GLU A 195 -17.76 14.14 -5.88
C GLU A 195 -17.87 15.11 -4.70
N VAL A 196 -17.34 16.32 -4.89
CA VAL A 196 -17.49 17.41 -3.95
C VAL A 196 -18.47 18.42 -4.54
N LYS A 197 -19.69 18.43 -4.04
CA LYS A 197 -20.75 19.31 -4.51
C LYS A 197 -20.76 20.59 -3.68
N SER A 198 -20.43 21.70 -4.34
CA SER A 198 -20.57 23.04 -3.77
C SER A 198 -22.03 23.46 -3.73
N ALA A 199 -22.40 24.28 -2.76
CA ALA A 199 -23.73 24.89 -2.73
C ALA A 199 -23.95 25.77 -3.96
N SER A 200 -25.05 25.52 -4.68
CA SER A 200 -25.35 26.26 -5.91
C SER A 200 -25.58 27.75 -5.64
N SER A 201 -25.18 28.60 -6.58
CA SER A 201 -25.29 30.07 -6.54
C SER A 201 -26.72 30.63 -6.40
N SER A 202 -27.75 29.79 -6.49
CA SER A 202 -29.16 30.21 -6.44
C SER A 202 -29.71 30.40 -5.02
N ASN A 203 -29.06 29.86 -3.98
CA ASN A 203 -29.47 30.02 -2.58
C ASN A 203 -28.24 30.00 -1.64
N PRO A 204 -27.63 31.16 -1.34
CA PRO A 204 -26.40 31.26 -0.55
C PRO A 204 -26.57 30.91 0.93
N SER A 205 -27.80 30.79 1.43
CA SER A 205 -28.10 30.81 2.86
C SER A 205 -28.20 29.45 3.54
N ARG A 206 -27.98 28.31 2.84
CA ARG A 206 -28.24 26.98 3.45
C ARG A 206 -27.47 25.77 2.90
N GLY A 207 -26.53 25.95 1.97
CA GLY A 207 -25.76 24.82 1.45
C GLY A 207 -24.37 24.76 2.10
N SER A 208 -24.19 23.89 3.09
CA SER A 208 -22.83 23.43 3.39
C SER A 208 -22.35 22.58 2.20
N PRO A 209 -21.08 22.70 1.77
CA PRO A 209 -20.54 21.78 0.77
C PRO A 209 -20.74 20.34 1.23
N HIS A 210 -21.05 19.42 0.31
CA HIS A 210 -21.23 18.02 0.63
C HIS A 210 -20.32 17.15 -0.23
N VAL A 211 -19.72 16.15 0.40
CA VAL A 211 -18.91 15.12 -0.26
C VAL A 211 -19.78 13.90 -0.39
N VAL A 212 -19.82 13.32 -1.59
CA VAL A 212 -20.47 12.04 -1.86
C VAL A 212 -19.41 11.09 -2.37
N ALA A 213 -19.08 10.07 -1.58
CA ALA A 213 -18.17 9.00 -1.95
C ALA A 213 -18.99 7.74 -2.23
N CYS A 214 -18.72 7.07 -3.35
CA CYS A 214 -19.37 5.82 -3.69
C CYS A 214 -18.36 4.75 -4.05
N ALA A 215 -18.70 3.52 -3.69
CA ALA A 215 -17.98 2.31 -4.05
C ALA A 215 -18.96 1.30 -4.67
N LYS A 216 -18.46 0.53 -5.63
CA LYS A 216 -19.15 -0.61 -6.24
C LYS A 216 -18.16 -1.76 -6.33
N TYR A 217 -18.55 -2.94 -5.88
CA TYR A 217 -17.65 -4.08 -5.86
C TYR A 217 -17.43 -4.64 -7.26
N LYS A 218 -16.20 -5.04 -7.56
CA LYS A 218 -15.78 -5.65 -8.82
C LYS A 218 -15.16 -7.01 -8.50
N PRO A 219 -15.98 -8.07 -8.47
CA PRO A 219 -15.52 -9.38 -8.04
C PRO A 219 -14.40 -9.90 -8.97
N PRO A 220 -13.32 -10.46 -8.41
CA PRO A 220 -12.27 -11.12 -9.17
C PRO A 220 -12.79 -12.32 -9.97
N PRO A 221 -12.09 -12.72 -11.03
CA PRO A 221 -12.48 -13.88 -11.83
C PRO A 221 -12.54 -15.14 -10.95
N ASN A 222 -13.69 -15.82 -10.97
CA ASN A 222 -14.07 -17.01 -10.18
C ASN A 222 -14.70 -16.76 -8.80
N GLU A 223 -14.95 -15.51 -8.40
CA GLU A 223 -15.72 -15.26 -7.18
C GLU A 223 -17.21 -15.54 -7.38
N VAL A 224 -17.78 -16.36 -6.49
CA VAL A 224 -19.21 -16.73 -6.52
C VAL A 224 -20.06 -15.68 -5.82
N MET A 225 -19.45 -14.87 -4.94
CA MET A 225 -20.14 -13.81 -4.21
C MET A 225 -20.25 -12.55 -5.07
N THR A 226 -21.46 -12.00 -5.09
CA THR A 226 -21.80 -10.77 -5.82
C THR A 226 -21.67 -9.53 -4.95
N GLU A 227 -21.30 -9.69 -3.69
CA GLU A 227 -21.10 -8.61 -2.73
C GLU A 227 -19.76 -8.84 -2.04
N SER A 228 -19.06 -7.76 -1.74
CA SER A 228 -17.85 -7.83 -0.92
C SER A 228 -18.19 -8.21 0.51
N SER A 229 -17.16 -8.63 1.24
CA SER A 229 -17.24 -8.81 2.69
C SER A 229 -17.09 -7.46 3.40
N LEU A 230 -16.68 -7.49 4.67
CA LEU A 230 -16.42 -6.29 5.47
C LEU A 230 -15.49 -5.35 4.71
N THR A 231 -15.98 -4.16 4.37
CA THR A 231 -15.28 -3.18 3.55
C THR A 231 -15.08 -1.89 4.35
N VAL A 232 -13.88 -1.34 4.32
CA VAL A 232 -13.51 -0.09 4.97
C VAL A 232 -13.29 0.99 3.91
N MET A 233 -13.93 2.13 4.09
CA MET A 233 -13.77 3.33 3.29
C MET A 233 -13.10 4.42 4.15
N GLU A 234 -11.92 4.85 3.72
CA GLU A 234 -11.15 5.92 4.36
C GLU A 234 -11.10 7.16 3.47
N ILE A 235 -11.52 8.29 4.01
CA ILE A 235 -11.48 9.58 3.32
C ILE A 235 -10.54 10.50 4.07
N HIS A 236 -9.36 10.71 3.48
CA HIS A 236 -8.35 11.63 4.01
C HIS A 236 -8.75 13.05 3.63
N ALA A 237 -9.40 13.78 4.55
CA ALA A 237 -9.82 15.15 4.34
C ALA A 237 -8.96 16.10 5.18
N LEU A 238 -8.40 17.15 4.57
CA LEU A 238 -7.67 18.19 5.31
C LEU A 238 -8.65 19.03 6.16
N ARG A 239 -8.87 18.57 7.40
CA ARG A 239 -9.72 19.10 8.48
C ARG A 239 -11.15 19.41 8.07
N CYS A 240 -12.00 18.38 8.12
CA CYS A 240 -13.45 18.52 8.10
C CYS A 240 -14.01 17.94 9.39
N GLY A 241 -14.68 18.76 10.21
CA GLY A 241 -15.54 18.23 11.26
C GLY A 241 -16.76 17.60 10.60
N ALA A 242 -16.86 16.27 10.62
CA ALA A 242 -18.03 15.56 10.12
C ALA A 242 -19.16 15.68 11.15
N GLY A 243 -20.34 16.09 10.67
CA GLY A 243 -21.55 16.17 11.47
C GLY A 243 -22.33 14.85 11.42
N ASP A 244 -22.80 14.45 12.61
CA ASP A 244 -23.61 13.31 13.05
C ASP A 244 -24.48 12.54 12.02
N GLY A 245 -24.40 11.19 12.09
CA GLY A 245 -25.50 10.26 11.75
C GLY A 245 -25.25 9.22 10.64
N GLY A 246 -24.74 8.02 10.98
CA GLY A 246 -24.64 6.82 10.12
C GLY A 246 -23.78 5.71 10.76
N PRO A 247 -23.82 4.44 10.29
CA PRO A 247 -23.21 3.29 10.98
C PRO A 247 -21.71 3.48 11.24
N GLU A 248 -21.23 2.91 12.36
CA GLU A 248 -19.88 2.99 12.96
C GLU A 248 -18.87 3.87 12.20
N THR A 249 -19.08 5.19 12.32
CA THR A 249 -18.20 6.17 11.69
C THR A 249 -17.21 6.66 12.75
N GLU A 250 -15.94 6.29 12.62
CA GLU A 250 -14.88 6.78 13.50
C GLU A 250 -14.11 7.93 12.83
N LEU A 251 -13.96 9.03 13.57
CA LEU A 251 -13.10 10.14 13.19
C LEU A 251 -11.72 9.92 13.80
N GLN A 252 -10.78 9.41 13.00
CA GLN A 252 -9.39 9.28 13.42
C GLN A 252 -8.58 10.49 12.93
N GLY A 253 -8.59 11.57 13.71
CA GLY A 253 -7.85 12.79 13.41
C GLY A 253 -8.40 13.55 12.19
N ASN A 254 -7.81 13.29 11.01
CA ASN A 254 -8.14 13.96 9.74
C ASN A 254 -8.75 13.00 8.71
N THR A 255 -8.98 11.75 9.11
CA THR A 255 -9.50 10.69 8.26
C THR A 255 -10.89 10.32 8.77
N VAL A 256 -11.85 10.29 7.85
CA VAL A 256 -13.17 9.70 8.10
C VAL A 256 -13.07 8.23 7.73
N VAL A 257 -13.23 7.34 8.71
CA VAL A 257 -13.21 5.89 8.50
C VAL A 257 -14.63 5.37 8.60
N ILE A 258 -15.07 4.66 7.57
CA ILE A 258 -16.42 4.13 7.47
C ILE A 258 -16.34 2.63 7.23
N GLN A 259 -16.95 1.86 8.12
CA GLN A 259 -17.02 0.41 7.99
C GLN A 259 -18.39 0.01 7.42
N MET A 260 -18.38 -0.84 6.40
CA MET A 260 -19.57 -1.34 5.72
C MET A 260 -19.54 -2.86 5.77
N GLU A 261 -20.65 -3.49 6.13
CA GLU A 261 -20.73 -4.96 6.20
C GLU A 261 -20.53 -5.61 4.84
N THR A 262 -21.12 -5.03 3.78
CA THR A 262 -20.97 -5.49 2.39
C THR A 262 -21.05 -4.31 1.41
N VAL A 263 -20.44 -4.46 0.23
CA VAL A 263 -20.63 -3.55 -0.92
C VAL A 263 -21.07 -4.38 -2.13
N PRO A 264 -22.21 -4.04 -2.76
CA PRO A 264 -22.73 -4.82 -3.88
C PRO A 264 -21.96 -4.57 -5.18
N SER A 265 -21.97 -5.58 -6.07
CA SER A 265 -21.37 -5.48 -7.41
C SER A 265 -22.31 -5.00 -8.51
N GLU A 266 -23.60 -4.83 -8.23
CA GLU A 266 -24.59 -4.38 -9.22
C GLU A 266 -24.78 -2.86 -9.18
N VAL A 267 -24.78 -2.27 -7.98
CA VAL A 267 -25.09 -0.86 -7.74
C VAL A 267 -24.00 -0.15 -6.97
N PHE A 268 -23.90 1.17 -7.12
CA PHE A 268 -23.02 2.00 -6.29
C PHE A 268 -23.65 2.22 -4.92
N LEU A 269 -22.93 1.87 -3.87
CA LEU A 269 -23.23 2.27 -2.50
C LEU A 269 -22.55 3.61 -2.23
N CYS A 270 -23.35 4.64 -1.94
CA CYS A 270 -22.87 6.03 -1.78
C CYS A 270 -23.09 6.53 -0.36
N ILE A 271 -22.06 7.14 0.22
CA ILE A 271 -22.11 7.81 1.51
C ILE A 271 -21.86 9.30 1.30
N GLY A 272 -22.84 10.10 1.73
CA GLY A 272 -22.81 11.55 1.60
C GLY A 272 -22.77 12.21 2.96
N PHE A 273 -21.82 13.12 3.18
CA PHE A 273 -21.76 13.93 4.40
C PHE A 273 -21.49 15.39 4.10
N ARG A 274 -21.95 16.25 5.02
CA ARG A 274 -21.70 17.68 4.94
C ARG A 274 -20.31 17.99 5.48
N ILE A 275 -19.60 18.86 4.76
CA ILE A 275 -18.30 19.36 5.16
C ILE A 275 -18.39 20.84 5.52
N THR A 276 -17.63 21.24 6.54
CA THR A 276 -17.50 22.64 6.96
C THR A 276 -16.04 23.05 6.85
N THR A 277 -15.81 24.25 6.31
CA THR A 277 -14.45 24.77 6.16
C THR A 277 -14.11 25.64 7.37
N ALA A 278 -13.16 25.18 8.19
CA ALA A 278 -12.71 25.94 9.36
C ALA A 278 -11.78 27.10 8.97
N PHE A 279 -10.92 26.89 7.98
CA PHE A 279 -10.02 27.91 7.42
C PHE A 279 -9.75 27.65 5.94
N THR A 280 -9.49 28.70 5.18
CA THR A 280 -9.13 28.61 3.76
C THR A 280 -7.62 28.50 3.60
N VAL A 281 -7.17 27.54 2.80
CA VAL A 281 -5.75 27.35 2.44
C VAL A 281 -5.62 27.48 0.93
N THR A 282 -4.64 28.25 0.47
CA THR A 282 -4.27 28.38 -0.95
C THR A 282 -3.24 27.32 -1.33
N GLY A 283 -3.35 26.74 -2.53
CA GLY A 283 -2.43 25.69 -3.01
C GLY A 283 -2.63 24.34 -2.32
N ARG A 284 -3.86 23.80 -2.35
CA ARG A 284 -4.18 22.50 -1.75
C ARG A 284 -3.66 21.35 -2.61
N SER A 285 -3.08 20.33 -1.97
CA SER A 285 -2.87 19.02 -2.60
C SER A 285 -4.20 18.27 -2.70
N ASP A 286 -4.26 17.29 -3.60
CA ASP A 286 -5.42 16.42 -3.72
C ASP A 286 -5.58 15.58 -2.44
N SER A 287 -6.83 15.38 -2.02
CA SER A 287 -7.24 14.47 -0.96
C SER A 287 -7.31 13.04 -1.49
N LEU A 288 -7.24 12.05 -0.60
CA LEU A 288 -7.27 10.63 -0.96
C LEU A 288 -8.53 9.94 -0.43
N LEU A 289 -9.26 9.27 -1.31
CA LEU A 289 -10.24 8.24 -0.98
C LEU A 289 -9.53 6.88 -1.07
N SER A 290 -9.71 6.02 -0.08
CA SER A 290 -9.21 4.65 -0.07
C SER A 290 -10.34 3.70 0.32
N VAL A 291 -10.50 2.60 -0.40
CA VAL A 291 -11.50 1.56 -0.11
C VAL A 291 -10.82 0.21 -0.18
N TYR A 292 -11.01 -0.63 0.84
CA TYR A 292 -10.39 -1.95 0.92
C TYR A 292 -11.18 -2.86 1.85
N GLU A 293 -11.05 -4.17 1.67
CA GLU A 293 -11.48 -5.20 2.59
C GLU A 293 -10.35 -5.51 3.57
N PRO A 294 -10.52 -5.37 4.90
CA PRO A 294 -9.44 -5.66 5.85
C PRO A 294 -8.95 -7.11 5.83
N GLN A 295 -9.80 -8.02 5.35
CA GLN A 295 -9.49 -9.44 5.18
C GLN A 295 -8.68 -9.72 3.92
N ASP A 296 -8.77 -8.83 2.93
CA ASP A 296 -8.02 -8.87 1.67
C ASP A 296 -7.41 -7.50 1.37
N LYS A 297 -6.17 -7.29 1.81
CA LYS A 297 -5.41 -6.07 1.49
C LYS A 297 -5.21 -5.85 -0.01
N GLY A 298 -5.51 -6.85 -0.86
CA GLY A 298 -5.45 -6.82 -2.32
C GLY A 298 -6.47 -5.93 -2.97
N SER A 299 -7.56 -5.69 -2.26
CA SER A 299 -8.67 -4.87 -2.71
C SER A 299 -8.48 -3.37 -2.48
N LEU A 300 -7.29 -2.92 -2.02
CA LEU A 300 -7.02 -1.51 -1.76
C LEU A 300 -7.04 -0.66 -3.03
N CYS A 301 -8.16 0.04 -3.20
CA CYS A 301 -8.41 0.98 -4.26
C CYS A 301 -8.23 2.40 -3.73
N THR A 302 -7.38 3.18 -4.37
CA THR A 302 -7.17 4.59 -4.00
C THR A 302 -7.55 5.53 -5.14
N LYS A 303 -8.19 6.65 -4.80
CA LYS A 303 -8.59 7.68 -5.77
C LYS A 303 -8.36 9.07 -5.19
N GLN A 304 -7.67 9.90 -5.96
CA GLN A 304 -7.42 11.30 -5.60
C GLN A 304 -8.62 12.18 -5.96
N PHE A 305 -8.93 13.15 -5.12
CA PHE A 305 -10.01 14.11 -5.36
C PHE A 305 -9.68 15.49 -4.78
N SER A 306 -10.22 16.55 -5.40
CA SER A 306 -10.05 17.93 -4.93
C SER A 306 -11.34 18.72 -5.00
N HIS A 307 -11.53 19.65 -4.06
CA HIS A 307 -12.69 20.54 -3.96
C HIS A 307 -12.67 21.65 -5.03
N LYS A 308 -11.50 21.96 -5.61
CA LYS A 308 -11.34 22.99 -6.65
C LYS A 308 -10.25 22.59 -7.64
N GLU A 309 -10.38 23.02 -8.89
CA GLU A 309 -9.31 22.95 -9.91
C GLU A 309 -8.13 23.91 -9.64
N GLU A 310 -7.93 24.37 -8.41
CA GLU A 310 -6.72 25.10 -8.03
C GLU A 310 -5.57 24.11 -7.81
N LYS A 311 -5.14 23.45 -8.89
CA LYS A 311 -3.97 22.57 -8.89
C LYS A 311 -2.72 23.42 -8.64
N LEU A 312 -1.87 22.96 -7.71
CA LEU A 312 -0.49 23.45 -7.63
C LEU A 312 0.18 23.27 -9.00
N GLN A 313 0.62 24.36 -9.62
CA GLN A 313 1.33 24.28 -10.90
C GLN A 313 2.75 23.79 -10.64
N GLN A 314 3.00 22.52 -10.97
CA GLN A 314 4.29 21.86 -10.82
C GLN A 314 4.86 21.53 -12.20
N LEU A 315 6.01 22.10 -12.54
CA LEU A 315 6.72 21.77 -13.78
C LEU A 315 7.60 20.54 -13.52
N CYS A 316 7.31 19.44 -14.19
CA CYS A 316 8.12 18.22 -14.15
C CYS A 316 8.89 18.04 -15.45
N VAL A 317 10.21 17.90 -15.37
CA VAL A 317 11.07 17.52 -16.50
C VAL A 317 11.79 16.23 -16.10
N GLY A 318 11.40 15.10 -16.73
CA GLY A 318 11.84 13.79 -16.30
C GLY A 318 11.35 13.46 -14.88
N GLN A 319 12.27 13.06 -13.98
CA GLN A 319 11.96 12.78 -12.57
C GLN A 319 12.06 14.00 -11.64
N GLN A 320 12.41 15.18 -12.17
CA GLN A 320 12.65 16.37 -11.37
C GLN A 320 11.47 17.33 -11.52
N CYS A 321 10.75 17.56 -10.43
CA CYS A 321 9.59 18.43 -10.41
C CYS A 321 9.84 19.66 -9.53
N GLN A 322 9.50 20.83 -10.03
CA GLN A 322 9.62 22.09 -9.32
C GLN A 322 8.25 22.75 -9.17
N CYS A 323 7.85 23.09 -7.94
CA CYS A 323 6.65 23.88 -7.69
C CYS A 323 6.89 25.32 -8.18
N MET A 324 5.99 25.82 -9.02
CA MET A 324 6.04 27.17 -9.53
C MET A 324 4.99 28.02 -8.83
N THR A 325 5.43 29.08 -8.15
CA THR A 325 4.54 30.19 -7.78
C THR A 325 4.23 30.97 -9.05
N ALA A 326 2.95 31.15 -9.37
CA ALA A 326 2.49 31.76 -10.61
C ALA A 326 2.99 33.22 -10.75
N ALA A 327 4.14 33.39 -11.39
CA ALA A 327 4.55 34.61 -12.08
C ALA A 327 4.69 34.24 -13.56
N CYS A 328 3.58 34.35 -14.30
CA CYS A 328 3.58 34.05 -15.72
C CYS A 328 4.49 35.03 -16.49
N ALA A 329 5.18 34.53 -17.51
CA ALA A 329 5.97 35.38 -18.40
C ALA A 329 5.05 36.37 -19.13
N THR A 330 5.43 37.65 -19.16
CA THR A 330 4.70 38.69 -19.89
C THR A 330 5.26 38.79 -21.31
N TYR A 331 4.43 38.52 -22.31
CA TYR A 331 4.81 38.66 -23.72
C TYR A 331 4.84 40.13 -24.13
N ARG A 332 6.00 40.64 -24.54
CA ARG A 332 6.19 41.99 -25.07
C ARG A 332 6.38 41.94 -26.59
N GLY A 333 5.30 41.67 -27.33
CA GLY A 333 5.33 41.47 -28.78
C GLY A 333 5.10 42.70 -29.65
N ASN A 334 4.53 43.77 -29.10
CA ASN A 334 4.33 45.01 -29.85
C ASN A 334 5.67 45.77 -29.94
N ILE A 335 5.89 46.46 -31.06
CA ILE A 335 7.04 47.35 -31.26
C ILE A 335 6.88 48.53 -30.30
N ASP A 336 7.35 48.35 -29.07
CA ASP A 336 7.38 49.37 -28.05
C ASP A 336 8.56 50.31 -28.36
N GLY A 337 8.25 51.52 -28.82
CA GLY A 337 9.25 52.54 -29.16
C GLY A 337 10.11 52.99 -27.97
N SER A 338 9.73 52.61 -26.73
CA SER A 338 10.50 52.87 -25.52
C SER A 338 11.62 51.85 -25.25
N LEU A 339 11.65 50.72 -25.98
CA LEU A 339 12.57 49.61 -25.72
C LEU A 339 13.86 49.75 -26.55
N THR A 340 14.78 50.59 -26.10
CA THR A 340 16.10 50.81 -26.73
C THR A 340 17.04 49.61 -26.55
N ALA A 341 18.04 49.49 -27.42
CA ALA A 341 19.08 48.47 -27.31
C ALA A 341 19.80 48.52 -25.95
N ALA A 342 20.11 49.73 -25.46
CA ALA A 342 20.75 49.93 -24.16
C ALA A 342 19.90 49.39 -23.00
N LYS A 343 18.58 49.61 -23.02
CA LYS A 343 17.66 49.09 -22.00
C LYS A 343 17.59 47.56 -22.02
N ARG A 344 17.60 46.94 -23.21
CA ARG A 344 17.65 45.47 -23.35
C ARG A 344 18.95 44.90 -22.78
N THR A 345 20.09 45.56 -23.04
CA THR A 345 21.38 45.16 -22.47
C THR A 345 21.36 45.26 -20.95
N ASP A 346 20.88 46.38 -20.39
CA ASP A 346 20.82 46.58 -18.94
C ASP A 346 19.92 45.54 -18.24
N GLU A 347 18.72 45.29 -18.76
CA GLU A 347 17.81 44.24 -18.27
C GLU A 347 18.46 42.83 -18.35
N THR A 348 19.17 42.52 -19.44
CA THR A 348 19.83 41.22 -19.63
C THR A 348 21.06 41.05 -18.72
N CYS A 349 21.74 42.14 -18.39
CA CYS A 349 22.94 42.16 -17.54
C CYS A 349 22.63 41.99 -16.05
N GLN A 350 21.36 42.10 -15.62
CA GLN A 350 20.96 41.89 -14.23
C GLN A 350 21.39 40.51 -13.69
N SER A 351 21.83 40.48 -12.43
CA SER A 351 22.47 39.31 -11.81
C SER A 351 21.54 38.09 -11.68
N HIS A 352 20.23 38.29 -11.61
CA HIS A 352 19.24 37.22 -11.53
C HIS A 352 18.93 36.59 -12.90
N ILE A 353 19.25 37.26 -14.02
CA ILE A 353 19.12 36.72 -15.37
C ILE A 353 20.32 35.83 -15.68
N LYS A 354 20.15 34.52 -15.61
CA LYS A 354 21.23 33.53 -15.76
C LYS A 354 21.57 33.22 -17.23
N TYR A 355 20.63 33.38 -18.13
CA TYR A 355 20.77 33.03 -19.54
C TYR A 355 19.89 33.93 -20.41
N ALA A 356 20.30 34.15 -21.65
CA ALA A 356 19.54 34.87 -22.67
C ALA A 356 19.85 34.29 -24.05
N TYR A 357 18.79 33.88 -24.76
CA TYR A 357 18.89 33.23 -26.05
C TYR A 357 17.91 33.84 -27.05
N LYS A 358 18.33 33.93 -28.31
CA LYS A 358 17.43 34.11 -29.44
C LYS A 358 17.09 32.72 -29.97
N VAL A 359 15.81 32.39 -30.01
CA VAL A 359 15.33 31.06 -30.39
C VAL A 359 14.31 31.14 -31.51
N THR A 360 14.27 30.10 -32.35
CA THR A 360 13.23 29.88 -33.35
C THR A 360 12.39 28.68 -32.90
N VAL A 361 11.12 28.91 -32.60
CA VAL A 361 10.18 27.87 -32.16
C VAL A 361 9.85 26.94 -33.33
N LYS A 362 9.98 25.62 -33.11
CA LYS A 362 9.70 24.56 -34.10
C LYS A 362 8.32 23.94 -33.90
N SER A 363 7.94 23.70 -32.66
CA SER A 363 6.65 23.09 -32.32
C SER A 363 6.19 23.48 -30.92
N SER A 364 4.91 23.30 -30.66
CA SER A 364 4.28 23.48 -29.35
C SER A 364 3.39 22.28 -29.05
N ALA A 365 3.50 21.70 -27.86
CA ALA A 365 2.71 20.54 -27.41
C ALA A 365 2.13 20.78 -26.01
N ALA A 366 0.85 20.48 -25.84
CA ALA A 366 0.16 20.63 -24.56
C ALA A 366 0.38 19.38 -23.73
N GLU A 367 1.03 19.53 -22.58
CA GLU A 367 1.38 18.45 -21.66
C GLU A 367 0.77 18.75 -20.29
N GLY A 368 -0.40 18.16 -20.01
CA GLY A 368 -1.17 18.45 -18.80
C GLY A 368 -1.67 19.89 -18.77
N ASN A 369 -1.24 20.67 -17.76
CA ASN A 369 -1.58 22.08 -17.60
C ASN A 369 -0.55 23.04 -18.25
N PHE A 370 0.48 22.50 -18.93
CA PHE A 370 1.58 23.29 -19.49
C PHE A 370 1.60 23.29 -21.01
N MET A 371 2.15 24.38 -21.56
CA MET A 371 2.42 24.52 -22.98
C MET A 371 3.93 24.41 -23.21
N THR A 372 4.38 23.28 -23.73
CA THR A 372 5.81 23.02 -23.98
C THR A 372 6.17 23.49 -25.38
N TYR A 373 7.14 24.40 -25.50
CA TYR A 373 7.65 24.89 -26.78
C TYR A 373 9.02 24.27 -27.09
N THR A 374 9.11 23.52 -28.19
CA THR A 374 10.40 23.04 -28.69
C THR A 374 10.97 24.08 -29.64
N ALA A 375 12.16 24.59 -29.36
CA ALA A 375 12.81 25.64 -30.14
C ALA A 375 14.29 25.32 -30.43
N THR A 376 14.80 25.83 -31.54
CA THR A 376 16.24 25.83 -31.84
C THR A 376 16.87 27.16 -31.50
N ILE A 377 18.04 27.12 -30.85
CA ILE A 377 18.81 28.31 -30.52
C ILE A 377 19.41 28.87 -31.82
N ALA A 378 19.06 30.12 -32.14
CA ALA A 378 19.62 30.86 -33.26
C ALA A 378 20.87 31.65 -32.83
N GLU A 379 20.86 32.19 -31.61
CA GLU A 379 21.96 33.01 -31.08
C GLU A 379 22.02 32.92 -29.55
N VAL A 380 23.23 32.86 -29.00
CA VAL A 380 23.49 32.86 -27.55
C VAL A 380 23.96 34.25 -27.13
N LEU A 381 23.16 34.95 -26.33
CA LEU A 381 23.46 36.31 -25.86
C LEU A 381 24.11 36.31 -24.47
N LYS A 382 23.72 35.37 -23.59
CA LYS A 382 24.29 35.18 -22.25
C LYS A 382 24.13 33.71 -21.83
N ASN A 383 25.19 33.10 -21.31
CA ASN A 383 25.14 31.74 -20.76
C ASN A 383 25.92 31.66 -19.43
N ARG A 384 25.49 30.78 -18.53
CA ARG A 384 26.10 30.58 -17.21
C ARG A 384 27.42 29.78 -17.25
N TYR A 385 27.75 29.18 -18.39
CA TYR A 385 28.85 28.23 -18.57
C TYR A 385 29.88 28.63 -19.64
N SER A 386 29.93 29.90 -20.06
CA SER A 386 31.07 30.38 -20.84
C SER A 386 32.21 30.75 -19.89
N VAL A 387 33.24 29.90 -19.85
CA VAL A 387 34.58 30.20 -19.31
C VAL A 387 35.16 31.41 -20.05
#